data_AF-A0A2Z6N373-F1
#
_entry.id   AF-A0A2Z6N373-F1
#
_cell.length_a   1.000
_cell.length_b   1.000
_cell.length_c   1.000
_cell.angle_alpha   90.00
_cell.angle_beta   90.00
_cell.angle_gamma   90.00
#
_symmetry.space_group_name_H-M   'P 1'
#
loop_
_entity.id
_entity.type
_entity.pdbx_description
1 polymer ?
#
loop_
_entity_poly.entity_id
_entity_poly.type
_entity_poly.pdbx_seq_one_letter_code
_entity_poly.pdbx_strand_id
1 'polypeptide(L)' 'MGVCCHIGALKEEKYAARRAILPVLQAEEDERFVKEWHKYLEYEADVMKDVPGWKVGESVYNSGRWVPPSSGELRPDVW' A
#
# COMPACT_ATOMS: atom_id res chain seq x y z
N MET A 1 13.39 -38.25 15.99
CA MET A 1 12.81 -36.98 15.51
C MET A 1 12.58 -37.09 14.01
N GLY A 2 11.32 -37.07 13.55
CA GLY A 2 10.96 -37.36 12.16
C GLY A 2 11.17 -36.21 11.17
N VAL A 3 11.08 -36.51 9.87
CA VAL A 3 11.26 -35.57 8.73
C VAL A 3 10.35 -34.34 8.84
N CYS A 4 9.15 -34.49 9.40
CA CYS A 4 8.19 -33.39 9.62
C CYS A 4 8.74 -32.26 10.53
N CYS A 5 9.51 -32.61 11.58
CA CYS A 5 10.15 -31.62 12.46
C CYS A 5 11.19 -30.77 11.72
N HIS A 6 11.91 -31.35 10.76
CA HIS A 6 12.93 -30.66 9.97
C HIS A 6 12.29 -29.68 8.97
N ILE A 7 11.17 -30.07 8.34
CA ILE A 7 10.42 -29.19 7.44
C ILE A 7 9.83 -28.00 8.20
N GLY A 8 9.32 -28.23 9.42
CA GLY A 8 8.84 -27.16 10.29
C GLY A 8 9.95 -26.14 10.62
N ALA A 9 11.12 -26.62 11.03
CA ALA A 9 12.27 -25.76 11.34
C ALA A 9 12.72 -24.91 10.13
N LEU A 10 12.79 -25.51 8.93
CA LEU A 10 13.13 -24.79 7.70
C LEU A 10 12.08 -23.74 7.30
N LYS A 11 10.80 -24.01 7.55
CA LYS A 11 9.73 -23.02 7.31
C LYS A 11 9.85 -21.84 8.27
N GLU A 12 10.13 -22.10 9.56
CA GLU A 12 10.32 -21.05 10.56
C GLU A 12 11.52 -20.16 10.25
N GLU A 13 12.64 -20.75 9.83
CA GLU A 13 13.82 -20.00 9.38
C GLU A 13 13.46 -19.07 8.21
N LYS A 14 12.74 -19.58 7.19
CA LYS A 14 12.25 -18.78 6.07
C LYS A 14 11.32 -17.64 6.51
N TYR A 15 10.42 -17.88 7.46
CA TYR A 15 9.53 -16.84 7.98
C TYR A 15 10.27 -15.81 8.84
N ALA A 16 11.28 -16.23 9.60
CA ALA A 16 12.13 -15.33 10.37
C ALA A 16 12.95 -14.41 9.45
N ALA A 17 13.57 -14.98 8.41
CA ALA A 17 14.32 -14.22 7.41
C ALA A 17 13.42 -13.19 6.69
N ARG A 18 12.18 -13.58 6.32
CA ARG A 18 11.21 -12.65 5.74
C ARG A 18 10.88 -11.51 6.70
N ARG A 19 10.51 -11.83 7.94
CA ARG A 19 10.17 -10.81 8.96
C ARG A 19 11.28 -9.80 9.21
N ALA A 20 12.54 -10.22 9.14
CA ALA A 20 13.67 -9.32 9.29
C ALA A 20 13.77 -8.27 8.16
N ILE A 21 13.40 -8.64 6.93
CA ILE A 21 13.53 -7.80 5.73
C ILE A 21 12.25 -6.99 5.46
N LEU A 22 11.08 -7.47 5.93
CA LEU A 22 9.78 -6.84 5.71
C LEU A 22 9.73 -5.32 5.98
N PRO A 23 10.33 -4.77 7.06
CA PRO A 23 10.27 -3.32 7.31
C PRO A 23 10.91 -2.48 6.20
N VAL A 24 11.98 -2.98 5.58
CA VAL A 24 12.68 -2.27 4.49
C VAL A 24 11.81 -2.29 3.23
N LEU A 25 11.29 -3.47 2.87
CA LEU A 25 10.40 -3.60 1.70
C LEU A 25 9.12 -2.79 1.84
N GLN A 26 8.57 -2.71 3.06
CA GLN A 26 7.39 -1.90 3.33
C GLN A 26 7.69 -0.41 3.16
N ALA A 27 8.85 0.07 3.65
CA ALA A 27 9.24 1.46 3.49
C ALA A 27 9.44 1.86 2.01
N GLU A 28 10.07 0.99 1.21
CA GLU A 28 10.22 1.20 -0.24
C GLU A 28 8.87 1.32 -0.95
N GLU A 29 7.93 0.45 -0.59
CA GLU A 29 6.58 0.45 -1.16
C GLU A 29 5.75 1.66 -0.70
N ASP A 30 5.89 2.07 0.56
CA ASP A 30 5.25 3.27 1.10
C ASP A 30 5.75 4.53 0.38
N GLU A 31 7.06 4.65 0.11
CA GLU A 31 7.62 5.75 -0.69
C GLU A 31 7.05 5.79 -2.10
N ARG A 32 6.95 4.63 -2.76
CA ARG A 32 6.36 4.52 -4.10
C ARG A 32 4.89 4.95 -4.08
N PHE A 33 4.13 4.49 -3.09
CA PHE A 33 2.72 4.82 -2.92
C PHE A 33 2.51 6.32 -2.73
N VAL A 34 3.26 6.96 -1.83
CA VAL A 34 3.15 8.40 -1.58
C VAL A 34 3.44 9.21 -2.84
N LYS A 35 4.48 8.84 -3.62
CA LYS A 35 4.80 9.51 -4.89
C LYS A 35 3.66 9.44 -5.89
N GLU A 36 3.03 8.28 -6.06
CA GLU A 36 1.91 8.13 -6.99
C GLU A 36 0.64 8.80 -6.49
N TRP A 37 0.41 8.78 -5.17
CA TRP A 37 -0.69 9.47 -4.53
C TRP A 37 -0.63 10.99 -4.76
N HIS A 38 0.56 11.59 -4.66
CA HIS A 38 0.72 13.01 -4.97
C HIS A 38 0.37 13.36 -6.42
N LYS A 39 0.79 12.53 -7.39
CA LYS A 39 0.42 12.74 -8.79
C LYS A 39 -1.09 12.65 -9.01
N TYR A 40 -1.74 11.71 -8.33
CA TYR A 40 -3.20 11.57 -8.39
C TYR A 40 -3.91 12.79 -7.82
N LEU A 41 -3.44 13.34 -6.69
CA LEU A 41 -4.01 14.56 -6.10
C LEU A 41 -3.80 15.79 -7.00
N GLU A 42 -2.65 15.91 -7.67
CA GLU A 42 -2.41 16.97 -8.66
C GLU A 42 -3.37 16.83 -9.85
N TYR A 43 -3.54 15.61 -10.37
CA TYR A 43 -4.50 15.32 -11.42
C TYR A 43 -5.95 15.61 -11.00
N GLU A 44 -6.33 15.23 -9.79
CA GLU A 44 -7.65 15.51 -9.23
C GLU A 44 -7.90 17.03 -9.15
N ALA A 45 -6.91 17.80 -8.68
CA ALA A 45 -7.00 19.26 -8.61
C ALA A 45 -7.19 19.91 -9.99
N ASP A 46 -6.44 19.44 -10.99
CA ASP A 46 -6.51 19.96 -12.35
C ASP A 46 -7.87 19.67 -13.02
N VAL A 47 -8.40 18.46 -12.82
CA VAL A 47 -9.67 18.02 -13.41
C VAL A 47 -10.88 18.64 -12.70
N MET A 48 -10.83 18.77 -11.36
CA MET A 48 -11.97 19.21 -10.54
C MET A 48 -12.02 20.72 -10.29
N LYS A 49 -11.14 21.51 -10.90
CA LYS A 49 -11.06 22.97 -10.72
C LYS A 49 -12.37 23.73 -10.95
N ASP A 50 -13.23 23.24 -11.85
CA ASP A 50 -14.45 23.93 -12.30
C ASP A 50 -15.70 23.47 -11.52
N VAL A 51 -15.58 22.53 -10.57
CA VAL A 51 -16.72 21.96 -9.84
C VAL A 51 -16.90 22.66 -8.48
N PRO A 52 -18.02 23.38 -8.26
CA PRO A 52 -18.26 24.07 -7.00
C PRO A 52 -18.48 23.09 -5.85
N GLY A 53 -17.75 23.27 -4.75
CA GLY A 53 -17.89 22.47 -3.53
C GLY A 53 -17.02 21.22 -3.47
N TRP A 54 -16.21 20.94 -4.50
CA TRP A 54 -15.23 19.85 -4.47
C TRP A 54 -14.00 20.25 -3.63
N LYS A 55 -13.57 19.36 -2.72
CA LYS A 55 -12.33 19.52 -1.97
C LYS A 55 -11.37 18.41 -2.37
N VAL A 56 -10.23 18.81 -2.96
CA VAL A 56 -9.18 17.86 -3.37
C VAL A 56 -8.66 17.10 -2.16
N GLY A 57 -8.56 15.77 -2.28
CA GLY A 57 -8.05 14.91 -1.22
C GLY A 57 -8.96 14.77 0.01
N GLU A 58 -10.24 15.15 -0.08
CA GLU A 58 -11.21 14.86 0.98
C GLU A 58 -11.43 13.35 1.11
N SER A 59 -11.29 12.82 2.33
CA SER A 59 -11.51 11.39 2.56
C SER A 59 -12.97 11.04 2.33
N VAL A 60 -13.21 10.02 1.52
CA VAL A 60 -14.55 9.43 1.32
C VAL A 60 -15.10 8.82 2.61
N TYR A 61 -14.22 8.47 3.56
CA TYR A 61 -14.58 7.83 4.81
C TYR A 61 -14.67 8.82 5.97
N ASN A 62 -15.79 8.77 6.70
CA ASN A 62 -16.06 9.67 7.83
C ASN A 62 -15.34 9.28 9.14
N SER A 63 -14.57 8.19 9.15
CA SER A 63 -14.00 7.60 10.37
C SER A 63 -12.65 8.21 10.79
N GLY A 64 -12.07 9.11 9.98
CA GLY A 64 -10.76 9.71 10.21
C GLY A 64 -9.58 8.72 10.15
N ARG A 65 -9.85 7.43 9.90
CA ARG A 65 -8.84 6.39 9.72
C ARG A 65 -8.43 6.36 8.25
N TRP A 66 -7.14 6.26 8.01
CA TRP A 66 -6.63 5.99 6.66
C TRP A 66 -7.02 4.57 6.23
N VAL A 67 -7.59 4.48 5.02
CA VAL A 67 -7.99 3.23 4.38
C VAL A 67 -7.28 3.20 3.02
N PRO A 68 -6.65 2.09 2.64
CA PRO A 68 -6.01 1.99 1.34
C PRO A 68 -7.07 2.15 0.24
N PRO A 69 -6.74 2.83 -0.86
CA PRO A 69 -7.65 2.99 -1.98
C PRO A 69 -7.98 1.62 -2.57
N SER A 70 -9.28 1.36 -2.78
CA SER A 70 -9.77 0.10 -3.34
C SER A 70 -9.58 0.00 -4.85
N SER A 71 -9.27 1.11 -5.52
CA SER A 71 -9.03 1.17 -6.95
C SER A 71 -7.59 0.75 -7.27
N GLY A 72 -7.43 -0.18 -8.21
CA GLY A 72 -6.12 -0.58 -8.75
C GLY A 72 -5.42 0.51 -9.58
N GLU A 73 -5.97 1.73 -9.62
CA GLU A 73 -5.47 2.84 -10.43
C GLU A 73 -4.04 3.26 -10.06
N LEU A 74 -3.65 3.12 -8.78
CA LEU A 74 -2.29 3.42 -8.32
C LEU A 74 -1.28 2.30 -8.60
N ARG A 75 -1.75 1.11 -8.99
CA ARG A 75 -0.96 -0.08 -9.32
C ARG A 75 -1.63 -0.89 -10.45
N PRO A 76 -1.63 -0.37 -11.69
CA PRO A 76 -2.27 -1.04 -12.83
C PRO A 76 -1.52 -2.30 -13.29
N ASP A 77 -0.29 -2.52 -12.80
CA ASP A 77 0.55 -3.69 -13.07
C ASP A 77 0.14 -4.95 -12.30
N VAL A 78 -0.69 -4.80 -11.27
CA VAL A 78 -1.14 -5.89 -10.41
C VAL A 78 -2.61 -6.19 -10.74
N TRP A 79 -2.82 -7.26 -11.51
CA TRP A 79 -4.12 -7.77 -11.93
C TRP A 79 -4.79 -8.66 -10.87
#